data_AF-A0A943KU55-F1
#
_entry.id   AF-A0A943KU55-F1
#
_cell.length_a   1.000
_cell.length_b   1.000
_cell.length_c   1.000
_cell.angle_alpha   90.00
_cell.angle_beta   90.00
_cell.angle_gamma   90.00
#
_symmetry.space_group_name_H-M   'P 1'
#
loop_
_entity.id
_entity.type
_entity.pdbx_description
1 polymer ?
#
loop_
_entity_poly.entity_id
_entity_poly.type
_entity_poly.pdbx_seq_one_letter_code
_entity_poly.pdbx_strand_id
1 'polypeptide(L)' 'MKVKLVCQRDNETKEVDLPMNEEELLRIQGTVLDRDTLGYVAGIGIKYYDEQGNEVENIFLLNRQLQK' A
#
# COMPACT_ATOMS: atom_id res chain seq x y z
N MET A 1 -0.74 6.19 -12.00
CA MET A 1 0.40 5.28 -11.81
C MET A 1 -0.09 4.12 -10.98
N LYS A 2 0.07 2.89 -11.48
CA LYS A 2 -0.38 1.72 -10.74
C LYS A 2 0.69 1.27 -9.75
N VAL A 3 0.28 0.94 -8.54
CA VAL A 3 1.16 0.45 -7.47
C VAL A 3 0.59 -0.83 -6.88
N LYS A 4 1.45 -1.83 -6.73
CA LYS A 4 1.12 -3.12 -6.13
C LYS A 4 1.55 -3.13 -4.66
N LEU A 5 0.59 -3.32 -3.77
CA LEU A 5 0.78 -3.60 -2.34
C LEU A 5 0.97 -5.11 -2.17
N VAL A 6 1.98 -5.52 -1.40
CA VAL A 6 2.28 -6.93 -1.12
C VAL A 6 2.50 -7.14 0.37
N CYS A 7 1.60 -7.88 1.01
CA CYS A 7 1.79 -8.37 2.37
C CYS A 7 2.92 -9.40 2.39
N GLN A 8 3.97 -9.16 3.17
CA GLN A 8 5.14 -10.01 3.26
C GLN A 8 4.88 -11.29 4.07
N ARG A 9 3.77 -11.36 4.82
CA ARG A 9 3.42 -12.52 5.66
C ARG A 9 2.79 -13.65 4.85
N ASP A 10 1.81 -13.34 4.02
CA ASP A 10 0.97 -14.30 3.30
C ASP A 10 1.00 -14.10 1.78
N ASN A 11 1.76 -13.10 1.29
CA ASN A 11 1.79 -12.70 -0.11
C ASN A 11 0.43 -12.25 -0.64
N GLU A 12 -0.50 -11.82 0.22
CA GLU A 12 -1.70 -11.13 -0.26
C GLU A 12 -1.29 -9.86 -1.00
N THR A 13 -1.91 -9.63 -2.16
CA THR A 13 -1.60 -8.47 -2.99
C THR A 13 -2.84 -7.70 -3.39
N LYS A 14 -2.71 -6.37 -3.44
CA LYS A 14 -3.69 -5.49 -4.08
C LYS A 14 -2.99 -4.49 -4.98
N GLU A 15 -3.71 -4.06 -6.02
CA GLU A 15 -3.25 -2.99 -6.90
C GLU A 15 -4.12 -1.77 -6.68
N VAL A 16 -3.50 -0.60 -6.71
CA VAL A 16 -4.17 0.70 -6.62
C VAL A 16 -3.63 1.64 -7.68
N ASP A 17 -4.47 2.55 -8.14
CA ASP A 17 -4.08 3.64 -9.02
C ASP A 17 -3.84 4.90 -8.20
N LEU A 18 -2.64 5.46 -8.28
CA LEU A 18 -2.28 6.75 -7.70
C LEU A 18 -2.30 7.86 -8.77
N PRO A 19 -2.67 9.10 -8.42
CA PRO A 19 -3.07 9.50 -7.07
C PRO A 19 -4.49 9.04 -6.71
N MET A 20 -4.74 8.81 -5.42
CA MET A 20 -6.05 8.51 -4.86
C MET A 20 -6.27 9.18 -3.50
N ASN A 21 -7.49 9.08 -2.96
CA ASN A 21 -7.80 9.58 -1.62
C ASN A 21 -6.91 8.89 -0.56
N GLU A 22 -6.33 9.68 0.35
CA GLU A 22 -5.38 9.17 1.35
C GLU A 22 -6.03 8.26 2.40
N GLU A 23 -7.28 8.53 2.81
CA GLU A 23 -8.04 7.67 3.72
C GLU A 23 -8.37 6.33 3.06
N GLU A 24 -8.71 6.36 1.78
CA GLU A 24 -8.97 5.14 1.01
C GLU A 24 -7.70 4.30 0.84
N LEU A 25 -6.55 4.94 0.55
CA LEU A 25 -5.25 4.27 0.51
C LEU A 25 -4.91 3.59 1.85
N LEU A 26 -5.15 4.29 2.97
CA LEU A 26 -4.96 3.74 4.31
C LEU A 26 -5.90 2.55 4.59
N ARG A 27 -7.15 2.62 4.13
CA ARG A 27 -8.12 1.52 4.24
C ARG A 27 -7.67 0.30 3.44
N ILE A 28 -7.22 0.48 2.20
CA ILE A 28 -6.73 -0.62 1.36
C ILE A 28 -5.51 -1.27 2.00
N GLN A 29 -4.56 -0.47 2.48
CA GLN A 29 -3.42 -0.95 3.27
C GLN A 29 -3.89 -1.79 4.46
N GLY A 30 -4.95 -1.36 5.15
CA GLY A 30 -5.55 -2.12 6.24
C GLY A 30 -6.14 -3.46 5.82
N THR A 31 -6.80 -3.53 4.65
CA THR A 31 -7.34 -4.80 4.14
C THR A 31 -6.25 -5.80 3.79
N VAL A 32 -5.15 -5.35 3.18
CA VAL A 32 -4.01 -6.21 2.82
C VAL A 32 -3.28 -6.75 4.05
N LEU A 33 -3.36 -6.03 5.18
CA LEU A 33 -2.79 -6.47 6.47
C LEU A 33 -3.78 -7.27 7.33
N ASP A 34 -4.99 -7.53 6.83
CA ASP A 34 -6.10 -8.10 7.60
C ASP A 34 -6.25 -7.43 8.98
N ARG A 35 -6.31 -6.09 9.00
CA ARG A 35 -6.40 -5.30 10.23
C ARG A 35 -7.66 -5.57 11.07
N ASP A 36 -8.67 -6.19 10.48
CA ASP A 36 -9.91 -6.56 11.19
C ASP A 36 -9.68 -7.76 12.14
N THR A 37 -8.63 -8.58 11.93
CA THR A 37 -8.34 -9.74 12.77
C THR A 37 -7.03 -9.63 13.57
N LEU A 38 -6.03 -8.90 13.06
CA LEU A 38 -4.66 -9.00 13.58
C LEU A 38 -4.20 -7.91 14.56
N GLY A 39 -5.01 -6.88 14.82
CA GLY A 39 -4.75 -5.89 15.87
C GLY A 39 -3.38 -5.20 15.77
N TYR A 40 -3.33 -4.05 15.08
CA TYR A 40 -2.22 -3.09 15.07
C TYR A 40 -0.80 -3.67 15.23
N VAL A 41 -0.27 -4.31 14.18
CA VAL A 41 1.17 -4.61 14.15
C VAL A 41 1.91 -3.37 13.70
N ALA A 42 2.42 -2.63 14.68
CA ALA A 42 3.47 -1.65 14.47
C ALA A 42 4.62 -2.33 13.71
N GLY A 43 4.91 -1.85 12.50
CA GLY A 43 6.05 -2.31 11.72
C GLY A 43 5.67 -3.19 10.52
N ILE A 44 5.63 -2.55 9.36
CA ILE A 44 6.28 -3.06 8.13
C ILE A 44 5.94 -4.52 7.79
N GLY A 45 4.71 -4.74 7.34
CA GLY A 45 4.30 -5.98 6.68
C GLY A 45 3.98 -5.81 5.19
N ILE A 46 3.93 -4.58 4.66
CA ILE A 46 3.61 -4.34 3.25
C ILE A 46 4.80 -3.71 2.54
N LYS A 47 5.16 -4.28 1.40
CA LYS A 47 6.00 -3.65 0.39
C LYS A 47 5.15 -3.13 -0.76
N TYR A 48 5.64 -2.08 -1.40
CA TYR A 48 4.97 -1.43 -2.52
C TYR A 48 5.86 -1.52 -3.74
N TYR A 49 5.29 -1.82 -4.89
CA TYR A 49 6.02 -1.90 -6.15
C TYR A 49 5.32 -1.11 -7.23
N ASP A 50 6.07 -0.35 -8.01
CA ASP A 50 5.55 0.29 -9.21
C ASP A 50 5.32 -0.71 -10.37
N GLU A 51 4.84 -0.19 -11.50
CA GLU A 51 4.58 -0.97 -12.72
C GLU A 51 5.84 -1.61 -13.33
N GLN A 52 7.03 -1.10 -12.98
CA GLN A 52 8.32 -1.62 -13.43
C GLN A 52 8.92 -2.61 -12.43
N GLY A 53 8.27 -2.82 -11.28
CA GLY A 53 8.74 -3.69 -10.21
C GLY A 53 9.74 -3.02 -9.25
N ASN A 54 9.91 -1.70 -9.30
CA ASN A 54 10.76 -0.98 -8.36
C ASN A 54 10.04 -0.82 -7.02
N GLU A 55 10.76 -1.02 -5.92
CA GLU A 55 10.21 -0.84 -4.58
C GLU A 55 9.94 0.65 -4.31
N VAL A 56 8.72 0.95 -3.84
CA VAL A 56 8.32 2.30 -3.43
C VAL A 56 8.37 2.37 -1.90
N GLU A 57 9.35 3.10 -1.37
CA GLU A 57 9.58 3.18 0.08
C GLU A 57 8.42 3.89 0.82
N ASN A 58 7.86 4.94 0.22
CA ASN A 58 6.79 5.73 0.83
C ASN A 58 5.66 6.03 -0.16
N ILE A 59 4.67 5.13 -0.20
CA ILE A 59 3.49 5.25 -1.06
C ILE A 59 2.66 6.51 -0.78
N PHE A 60 2.61 6.98 0.48
CA PHE A 60 1.85 8.18 0.86
C PHE A 60 2.51 9.46 0.35
N LEU A 61 3.84 9.54 0.44
CA LEU A 61 4.59 10.65 -0.15
C LEU A 61 4.42 10.69 -1.67
N LEU A 62 4.56 9.53 -2.33
CA LEU A 62 4.34 9.41 -3.78
C LEU A 62 2.90 9.82 -4.17
N ASN A 63 1.90 9.34 -3.44
CA ASN A 63 0.49 9.71 -3.67
C ASN A 63 0.29 11.23 -3.65
N ARG A 64 0.83 11.92 -2.63
CA ARG A 64 0.74 13.38 -2.52
C ARG A 64 1.51 14.11 -3.62
N GLN A 65 2.66 13.59 -4.04
CA GLN A 65 3.43 14.17 -5.14
C GLN A 65 2.72 14.08 -6.49
N LEU A 66 1.88 13.06 -6.68
CA LEU A 66 1.10 12.82 -7.90
C LEU A 66 -0.24 13.58 -7.95
N GLN A 67 -0.76 14.06 -6.83
CA GLN A 67 -2.02 14.84 -6.72
C GLN A 67 -1.92 16.29 -7.26
N LYS A 68 -0.84 16.64 -7.95
CA LYS A 68 -0.61 17.99 -8.48
C LYS A 68 -1.61 18.40 -9.55
#